data_AF-A0A3M1B6S1-F1
#
_entry.id   AF-A0A3M1B6S1-F1
#
_cell.length_a   1.000
_cell.length_b   1.000
_cell.length_c   1.000
_cell.angle_alpha   90.00
_cell.angle_beta   90.00
_cell.angle_gamma   90.00
#
_symmetry.space_group_name_H-M   'P 1'
#
loop_
_entity.id
_entity.type
_entity.pdbx_description
1 polymer ?
#
loop_
_entity_poly.entity_id
_entity_poly.type
_entity_poly.pdbx_seq_one_letter_code
_entity_poly.pdbx_strand_id
1 'polypeptide(L)'
;MKNKKLSPTSLFTPKSLCLLLPLLLCSCRVQRIYTAPSWVFQIPQDKDYIYVVGSSGKSLRPWDSKELAIEDAFVKLAQLVGTQIFMHSKKLIEEGKVTSQAAVIKNRTNAALKNASIVEFWADPKGAAGKDYRVYVLMRLKKSFLQ
;
A
#
# COMPACT_ATOMS: atom_id res chain seq x y z
N MET A 1 -46.57 66.79 28.48
CA MET A 1 -45.42 65.92 28.83
C MET A 1 -44.36 66.02 27.74
N LYS A 2 -43.12 66.28 28.19
CA LYS A 2 -41.79 66.21 27.57
C LYS A 2 -41.63 65.77 26.09
N ASN A 3 -41.01 66.67 25.32
CA ASN A 3 -39.98 66.51 24.27
C ASN A 3 -39.47 65.09 23.92
N LYS A 4 -39.28 64.82 22.62
CA LYS A 4 -37.95 64.85 21.96
C LYS A 4 -38.02 64.54 20.45
N LYS A 5 -37.37 65.41 19.66
CA LYS A 5 -36.82 65.17 18.31
C LYS A 5 -35.82 64.01 18.34
N LEU A 6 -35.61 63.32 17.21
CA LEU A 6 -34.30 63.13 16.54
C LEU A 6 -34.43 62.21 15.31
N SER A 7 -34.24 62.84 14.14
CA SER A 7 -33.49 62.52 12.90
C SER A 7 -32.89 61.12 12.59
N PRO A 8 -32.52 60.89 11.31
CA PRO A 8 -32.38 59.59 10.64
C PRO A 8 -30.94 59.04 10.68
N THR A 9 -30.69 58.01 9.86
CA THR A 9 -29.42 57.32 9.51
C THR A 9 -28.89 56.27 10.46
N SER A 10 -28.77 55.02 9.99
CA SER A 10 -27.44 54.42 9.77
C SER A 10 -27.49 53.00 9.17
N LEU A 11 -26.73 52.86 8.07
CA LEU A 11 -25.83 51.76 7.73
C LEU A 11 -26.39 50.33 7.62
N PHE A 12 -26.73 49.96 6.38
CA PHE A 12 -26.41 48.65 5.84
C PHE A 12 -24.89 48.43 5.83
N THR A 13 -24.40 47.36 6.45
CA THR A 13 -23.06 46.82 6.19
C THR A 13 -23.18 45.35 5.78
N PRO A 14 -22.66 44.91 4.62
CA PRO A 14 -22.57 43.51 4.28
C PRO A 14 -21.15 43.02 4.59
N LYS A 15 -20.91 42.56 5.82
CA LYS A 15 -19.66 41.87 6.20
C LYS A 15 -19.97 40.60 6.98
N SER A 16 -20.77 39.71 6.41
CA SER A 16 -20.98 38.36 6.93
C SER A 16 -21.25 37.36 5.80
N LEU A 17 -20.33 37.29 4.83
CA LEU A 17 -20.34 36.23 3.82
C LEU A 17 -18.94 35.62 3.68
N CYS A 18 -18.38 35.17 4.79
CA CYS A 18 -17.21 34.29 4.82
C CYS A 18 -17.43 33.33 5.99
N LEU A 19 -17.53 32.02 5.70
CA LEU A 19 -17.24 30.86 6.57
C LEU A 19 -18.15 29.63 6.36
N LEU A 20 -18.61 29.32 5.14
CA LEU A 20 -19.35 28.06 4.88
C LEU A 20 -18.90 27.30 3.64
N LEU A 21 -17.60 27.31 3.29
CA LEU A 21 -17.12 26.57 2.12
C LEU A 21 -15.74 25.88 2.21
N PRO A 22 -15.31 25.28 3.34
CA PRO A 22 -14.25 24.27 3.29
C PRO A 22 -14.72 22.84 3.68
N LEU A 23 -16.02 22.59 3.82
CA LEU A 23 -16.52 21.26 4.25
C LEU A 23 -16.78 20.25 3.11
N LEU A 24 -16.75 20.68 1.84
CA LEU A 24 -17.05 19.80 0.69
C LEU A 24 -15.85 19.03 0.12
N LEU A 25 -14.63 19.22 0.64
CA LEU A 25 -13.42 18.53 0.16
C LEU A 25 -13.05 17.29 0.99
N CYS A 26 -13.82 16.93 2.02
CA CYS A 26 -13.47 15.85 2.95
C CYS A 26 -14.18 14.50 2.68
N SER A 27 -14.88 14.34 1.56
CA SER A 27 -15.69 13.13 1.30
C SER A 27 -14.96 12.03 0.51
N CYS A 28 -13.82 12.29 -0.13
CA CYS A 28 -13.15 11.30 -0.99
C CYS A 28 -12.26 10.27 -0.26
N ARG A 29 -12.04 10.39 1.06
CA ARG A 29 -11.11 9.50 1.79
C ARG A 29 -11.76 8.22 2.35
N VAL A 30 -13.06 8.26 2.67
CA VAL A 30 -13.75 7.17 3.38
C VAL A 30 -14.10 6.00 2.45
N GLN A 31 -14.34 6.27 1.17
CA GLN A 31 -14.84 5.25 0.23
C GLN A 31 -13.77 4.22 -0.19
N ARG A 32 -12.48 4.54 -0.04
CA ARG A 32 -11.36 3.71 -0.51
C ARG A 32 -11.17 2.40 0.28
N ILE A 33 -11.83 2.26 1.42
CA ILE A 33 -11.76 1.04 2.25
C ILE A 33 -12.76 -0.03 1.75
N TYR A 34 -13.89 0.35 1.16
CA TYR A 34 -14.97 -0.60 0.87
C TYR A 34 -14.84 -1.34 -0.45
N THR A 35 -14.16 -0.76 -1.43
CA THR A 35 -13.96 -1.41 -2.73
C THR A 35 -12.61 -2.11 -2.74
N ALA A 36 -12.61 -3.40 -3.03
CA ALA A 36 -11.39 -4.19 -3.18
C ALA A 36 -10.54 -3.62 -4.33
N PRO A 37 -9.27 -3.26 -4.10
CA PRO A 37 -8.37 -2.85 -5.16
C PRO A 37 -8.14 -3.99 -6.15
N SER A 38 -7.97 -3.66 -7.43
CA SER A 38 -7.73 -4.65 -8.49
C SER A 38 -6.49 -5.52 -8.20
N TRP A 39 -5.47 -4.94 -7.55
CA TRP A 39 -4.24 -5.66 -7.22
C TRP A 39 -4.43 -6.83 -6.26
N VAL A 40 -5.56 -6.91 -5.54
CA VAL A 40 -5.91 -8.06 -4.68
C VAL A 40 -6.22 -9.30 -5.52
N PHE A 41 -6.77 -9.11 -6.73
CA PHE A 41 -7.15 -10.19 -7.63
C PHE A 41 -6.18 -10.38 -8.79
N GLN A 42 -5.52 -9.30 -9.22
CA GLN A 42 -4.63 -9.30 -10.37
C GLN A 42 -3.33 -8.56 -10.03
N ILE A 43 -2.24 -9.31 -9.91
CA ILE A 43 -0.91 -8.74 -9.64
C ILE A 43 -0.52 -7.78 -10.77
N PRO A 44 -0.15 -6.52 -10.45
CA PRO A 44 0.31 -5.57 -11.45
C PRO A 44 1.50 -6.10 -12.26
N GLN A 45 1.49 -5.84 -13.56
CA GLN A 45 2.61 -6.12 -14.46
C GLN A 45 3.35 -4.82 -14.74
N ASP A 46 4.65 -4.83 -14.54
CA ASP A 46 5.51 -3.66 -14.72
C ASP A 46 6.86 -4.08 -15.32
N LYS A 47 7.50 -3.18 -16.07
CA LYS A 47 8.79 -3.46 -16.73
C LYS A 47 9.95 -3.51 -15.73
N ASP A 48 9.91 -2.67 -14.70
CA ASP A 48 10.98 -2.42 -13.76
C ASP A 48 10.75 -3.09 -12.40
N TYR A 49 9.50 -3.42 -12.07
CA TYR A 49 9.13 -4.00 -10.78
C TYR A 49 8.50 -5.39 -10.91
N ILE A 50 8.74 -6.22 -9.90
CA ILE A 50 7.88 -7.37 -9.58
C ILE A 50 7.01 -7.01 -8.38
N TYR A 51 5.81 -7.59 -8.34
CA TYR A 51 4.84 -7.37 -7.27
C TYR A 51 4.45 -8.69 -6.63
N VAL A 52 4.19 -8.65 -5.32
CA VAL A 52 3.60 -9.75 -4.57
C VAL A 52 2.51 -9.22 -3.65
N VAL A 53 1.51 -10.06 -3.39
CA VAL A 53 0.44 -9.76 -2.43
C VAL A 53 0.57 -10.67 -1.23
N GLY A 54 0.81 -10.04 -0.08
CA GLY A 54 0.70 -10.69 1.21
C GLY A 54 -0.72 -10.56 1.77
N SER A 55 -1.12 -11.52 2.58
CA SER A 55 -2.43 -11.54 3.22
C SER A 55 -2.33 -12.02 4.66
N SER A 56 -3.09 -11.39 5.55
CA SER A 56 -3.21 -11.84 6.94
C SER A 56 -4.17 -13.02 7.08
N GLY A 57 -4.12 -13.65 8.26
CA GLY A 57 -5.25 -14.43 8.78
C GLY A 57 -6.47 -13.55 9.11
N LYS A 58 -7.55 -14.19 9.56
CA LYS A 58 -8.75 -13.48 10.04
C LYS A 58 -8.42 -12.74 11.34
N SER A 59 -8.73 -11.45 11.42
CA SER A 59 -8.49 -10.64 12.61
C SER A 59 -9.33 -9.37 12.65
N LEU A 60 -9.88 -9.09 13.83
CA LEU A 60 -10.69 -7.90 14.09
C LEU A 60 -9.83 -6.64 14.30
N ARG A 61 -8.50 -6.76 14.28
CA ARG A 61 -7.54 -5.66 14.49
C ARG A 61 -6.72 -5.43 13.21
N PRO A 62 -7.12 -4.48 12.35
CA PRO A 62 -6.46 -4.28 11.05
C PRO A 62 -4.97 -3.93 11.16
N TRP A 63 -4.56 -3.19 12.20
CA TRP A 63 -3.17 -2.79 12.37
C TRP A 63 -2.24 -3.97 12.67
N ASP A 64 -2.58 -4.80 13.65
CA ASP A 64 -1.84 -6.05 13.94
C ASP A 64 -1.82 -6.98 12.71
N SER A 65 -2.92 -7.00 11.95
CA SER A 65 -3.06 -7.83 10.76
C SER A 65 -2.22 -7.35 9.58
N LYS A 66 -1.95 -6.05 9.52
CA LYS A 66 -1.10 -5.47 8.49
C LYS A 66 0.32 -6.01 8.58
N GLU A 67 0.89 -6.13 9.78
CA GLU A 67 2.24 -6.68 9.95
C GLU A 67 2.29 -8.16 9.53
N LEU A 68 1.28 -8.95 9.87
CA LEU A 68 1.18 -10.33 9.40
C LEU A 68 1.09 -10.43 7.86
N ALA A 69 0.36 -9.51 7.22
CA ALA A 69 0.30 -9.43 5.77
C ALA A 69 1.63 -8.99 5.14
N ILE A 70 2.40 -8.13 5.83
CA ILE A 70 3.75 -7.73 5.40
C ILE A 70 4.71 -8.91 5.49
N GLU A 71 4.68 -9.67 6.58
CA GLU A 71 5.50 -10.88 6.77
C GLU A 71 5.21 -11.91 5.68
N ASP A 72 3.93 -12.18 5.39
CA ASP A 72 3.51 -13.06 4.31
C ASP A 72 3.97 -12.56 2.93
N ALA A 73 3.91 -11.24 2.67
CA ALA A 73 4.44 -10.65 1.45
C ALA A 73 5.96 -10.88 1.33
N PHE A 74 6.72 -10.70 2.41
CA PHE A 74 8.17 -10.96 2.42
C PHE A 74 8.50 -12.42 2.16
N VAL A 75 7.77 -13.36 2.77
CA VAL A 75 7.95 -14.80 2.52
C VAL A 75 7.73 -15.13 1.05
N LYS A 76 6.63 -14.65 0.47
CA LYS A 76 6.31 -14.86 -0.96
C LYS A 76 7.35 -14.22 -1.88
N LEU A 77 7.80 -13.00 -1.55
CA LEU A 77 8.86 -12.33 -2.31
C LEU A 77 10.17 -13.11 -2.24
N ALA A 78 10.55 -13.59 -1.04
CA ALA A 78 11.77 -14.37 -0.84
C ALA A 78 11.77 -15.66 -1.65
N GLN A 79 10.63 -16.36 -1.70
CA GLN A 79 10.45 -17.56 -2.52
C GLN A 79 10.63 -17.24 -4.00
N LEU A 80 9.93 -16.22 -4.52
CA LEU A 80 10.03 -15.83 -5.93
C LEU A 80 11.46 -15.42 -6.32
N VAL A 81 12.07 -14.53 -5.53
CA VAL A 81 13.44 -14.04 -5.73
C VAL A 81 14.44 -15.18 -5.66
N GLY A 82 14.33 -16.05 -4.64
CA GLY A 82 15.19 -17.20 -4.45
C GLY A 82 15.12 -18.17 -5.64
N THR A 83 13.92 -18.44 -6.16
CA THR A 83 13.73 -19.27 -7.36
C THR A 83 14.40 -18.63 -8.58
N GLN A 84 14.24 -17.33 -8.82
CA GLN A 84 14.86 -16.69 -9.99
C GLN A 84 16.39 -16.68 -9.91
N ILE A 85 16.96 -16.34 -8.74
CA ILE A 85 18.41 -16.37 -8.54
C ILE A 85 18.94 -17.80 -8.65
N PHE A 86 18.19 -18.80 -8.16
CA PHE A 86 18.55 -20.22 -8.33
C PHE A 86 18.67 -20.57 -9.82
N MET A 87 17.68 -20.19 -10.64
CA MET A 87 17.69 -20.46 -12.08
C MET A 87 18.88 -19.77 -12.78
N HIS A 88 19.18 -18.53 -12.43
CA HIS A 88 20.34 -17.81 -13.00
C HIS A 88 21.69 -18.38 -12.53
N SER A 89 21.81 -18.73 -11.26
CA SER A 89 23.05 -19.26 -10.69
C SER A 89 23.39 -20.66 -11.21
N LYS A 90 22.38 -21.49 -11.52
CA LYS A 90 22.58 -22.81 -12.13
C LYS A 90 23.38 -22.71 -13.43
N LYS A 91 23.00 -21.78 -14.30
CA LYS A 91 23.72 -21.49 -15.55
C LYS A 91 25.18 -21.06 -15.29
N LEU A 92 25.42 -20.22 -14.30
CA LEU A 92 26.77 -19.74 -13.98
C LEU A 92 27.69 -20.86 -13.42
N ILE A 93 27.12 -21.84 -12.72
CA ILE A 93 27.87 -23.00 -12.21
C ILE A 93 28.20 -23.97 -13.35
N GLU A 94 27.25 -24.21 -14.25
CA GLU A 94 27.49 -24.98 -15.48
C GLU A 94 28.61 -24.35 -16.33
N GLU A 95 28.72 -23.02 -16.33
CA GLU A 95 29.80 -22.25 -16.96
C GLU A 95 31.10 -22.15 -16.11
N GLY A 96 31.14 -22.75 -14.91
CA GLY A 96 32.32 -22.75 -14.03
C GLY A 96 32.64 -21.41 -13.35
N LYS A 97 31.73 -20.43 -13.38
CA LYS A 97 31.96 -19.06 -12.87
C LYS A 97 31.74 -18.89 -11.37
N VAL A 98 31.07 -19.84 -10.71
CA VAL A 98 30.69 -19.76 -9.28
C VAL A 98 30.93 -21.10 -8.60
N THR A 99 31.49 -21.07 -7.39
CA THR A 99 31.84 -22.26 -6.59
C THR A 99 30.76 -22.69 -5.59
N SER A 100 29.83 -21.81 -5.21
CA SER A 100 28.74 -22.13 -4.27
C SER A 100 27.41 -21.48 -4.64
N GLN A 101 26.44 -22.31 -5.04
CA GLN A 101 25.10 -21.86 -5.38
C GLN A 101 24.35 -21.29 -4.17
N ALA A 102 24.43 -21.98 -3.03
CA ALA A 102 23.68 -21.65 -1.83
C ALA A 102 24.07 -20.28 -1.25
N ALA A 103 25.37 -19.97 -1.24
CA ALA A 103 25.87 -18.67 -0.77
C ALA A 103 25.38 -17.52 -1.67
N VAL A 104 25.40 -17.72 -3.00
CA VAL A 104 24.90 -16.73 -3.96
C VAL A 104 23.41 -16.48 -3.77
N ILE A 105 22.60 -17.54 -3.67
CA ILE A 105 21.16 -17.42 -3.47
C ILE A 105 20.86 -16.69 -2.17
N LYS A 106 21.47 -17.09 -1.05
CA LYS A 106 21.24 -16.45 0.25
C LYS A 106 21.60 -14.97 0.23
N ASN A 107 22.80 -14.62 -0.24
CA ASN A 107 23.28 -13.24 -0.21
C ASN A 107 22.47 -12.32 -1.13
N ARG A 108 22.21 -12.76 -2.37
CA ARG A 108 21.43 -11.97 -3.33
C ARG A 108 19.96 -11.85 -2.92
N THR A 109 19.36 -12.91 -2.39
CA THR A 109 17.97 -12.85 -1.88
C THR A 109 17.87 -11.86 -0.72
N ASN A 110 18.79 -11.92 0.25
CA ASN A 110 18.80 -10.95 1.36
C ASN A 110 18.99 -9.51 0.90
N ALA A 111 19.87 -9.26 -0.09
CA ALA A 111 20.07 -7.93 -0.66
C ALA A 111 18.81 -7.42 -1.38
N ALA A 112 18.14 -8.28 -2.13
CA ALA A 112 16.88 -7.98 -2.79
C ALA A 112 15.78 -7.64 -1.76
N LEU A 113 15.59 -8.46 -0.73
CA LEU A 113 14.55 -8.24 0.28
C LEU A 113 14.73 -6.92 1.05
N LYS A 114 15.98 -6.49 1.31
CA LYS A 114 16.26 -5.18 1.93
C LYS A 114 15.82 -3.99 1.09
N ASN A 115 15.60 -4.18 -0.21
CA ASN A 115 15.17 -3.15 -1.15
C ASN A 115 13.71 -3.31 -1.59
N ALA A 116 12.96 -4.25 -0.98
CA ALA A 116 11.53 -4.36 -1.18
C ALA A 116 10.80 -3.16 -0.55
N SER A 117 9.66 -2.80 -1.11
CA SER A 117 8.86 -1.67 -0.61
C SER A 117 7.38 -2.01 -0.60
N ILE A 118 6.71 -1.62 0.47
CA ILE A 118 5.25 -1.66 0.55
C ILE A 118 4.68 -0.54 -0.32
N VAL A 119 3.74 -0.86 -1.19
CA VAL A 119 3.10 0.08 -2.12
C VAL A 119 1.76 0.51 -1.56
N GLU A 120 0.92 -0.47 -1.23
CA GLU A 120 -0.45 -0.26 -0.76
C GLU A 120 -0.83 -1.31 0.28
N PHE A 121 -1.84 -0.97 1.09
CA PHE A 121 -2.50 -1.89 1.99
C PHE A 121 -4.01 -1.72 1.86
N TRP A 122 -4.75 -2.80 2.08
CA TRP A 122 -6.21 -2.78 2.08
C TRP A 122 -6.75 -3.77 3.11
N ALA A 123 -7.79 -3.37 3.83
CA ALA A 123 -8.48 -4.20 4.80
C ALA A 123 -9.84 -4.61 4.24
N ASP A 124 -10.17 -5.89 4.35
CA ASP A 124 -11.39 -6.51 3.88
C ASP A 124 -12.32 -6.84 5.05
N PRO A 125 -13.09 -5.88 5.58
CA PRO A 125 -14.00 -6.15 6.69
C PRO A 125 -15.17 -7.06 6.29
N LYS A 126 -15.49 -7.18 4.99
CA LYS A 126 -16.71 -7.84 4.50
C LYS A 126 -16.44 -9.13 3.72
N GLY A 127 -15.17 -9.46 3.47
CA GLY A 127 -14.79 -10.64 2.70
C GLY A 127 -14.98 -10.49 1.19
N ALA A 128 -14.88 -9.28 0.64
CA ALA A 128 -14.95 -9.04 -0.80
C ALA A 128 -13.86 -9.78 -1.60
N ALA A 129 -12.73 -10.11 -0.98
CA ALA A 129 -11.66 -10.93 -1.54
C ALA A 129 -11.73 -12.41 -1.12
N GLY A 130 -12.88 -12.84 -0.56
CA GLY A 130 -13.23 -14.23 -0.27
C GLY A 130 -13.30 -14.58 1.22
N LYS A 131 -12.58 -13.89 2.11
CA LYS A 131 -12.63 -14.13 3.56
C LYS A 131 -12.67 -12.81 4.32
N ASP A 132 -13.62 -12.69 5.23
CA ASP A 132 -13.84 -11.50 6.04
C ASP A 132 -12.70 -11.25 7.05
N TYR A 133 -12.56 -9.98 7.43
CA TYR A 133 -11.60 -9.48 8.40
C TYR A 133 -10.16 -9.88 8.06
N ARG A 134 -9.75 -9.70 6.79
CA ARG A 134 -8.37 -9.89 6.34
C ARG A 134 -7.73 -8.59 5.90
N VAL A 135 -6.42 -8.52 6.01
CA VAL A 135 -5.63 -7.42 5.48
C VAL A 135 -4.74 -7.95 4.37
N TYR A 136 -4.64 -7.19 3.30
CA TYR A 136 -3.80 -7.46 2.15
C TYR A 136 -2.78 -6.34 2.00
N VAL A 137 -1.58 -6.70 1.58
CA VAL A 137 -0.48 -5.76 1.35
C VAL A 137 0.13 -6.04 -0.01
N LEU A 138 0.23 -5.00 -0.83
CA LEU A 138 0.96 -5.03 -2.08
C LEU A 138 2.40 -4.59 -1.83
N MET A 139 3.34 -5.46 -2.14
CA MET A 139 4.77 -5.19 -2.06
C MET A 139 5.40 -5.24 -3.45
N ARG A 140 6.43 -4.43 -3.67
CA ARG A 140 7.20 -4.42 -4.91
C ARG A 140 8.70 -4.54 -4.68
N LEU A 141 9.40 -5.03 -5.68
CA LEU A 141 10.87 -5.06 -5.75
C LEU A 141 11.32 -4.72 -7.17
N LYS A 142 12.42 -3.96 -7.31
CA LYS A 142 13.02 -3.70 -8.62
C LYS A 142 13.62 -4.97 -9.20
N LYS A 143 13.33 -5.26 -10.47
CA LYS A 143 13.86 -6.42 -11.21
C LYS A 143 15.37 -6.42 -11.37
N SER A 144 16.02 -5.26 -11.30
CA SER A 144 17.48 -5.14 -11.32
C SER A 144 18.18 -5.91 -10.18
N PHE A 145 17.48 -6.24 -9.09
CA PHE A 145 18.03 -7.05 -8.00
C PHE A 145 18.02 -8.56 -8.28
N LEU A 146 17.43 -9.00 -9.40
CA LEU A 146 17.30 -10.41 -9.77
C LEU A 146 18.42 -10.88 -10.72
N GLN A 147 19.20 -9.95 -11.26
CA GLN A 147 20.27 -10.17 -12.27
C GLN A 147 21.62 -10.48 -11.61
#